data_AF-A0A1H0NCN8-F1
#
_entry.id   AF-A0A1H0NCN8-F1
#
_cell.length_a   1.000
_cell.length_b   1.000
_cell.length_c   1.000
_cell.angle_alpha   90.00
_cell.angle_beta   90.00
_cell.angle_gamma   90.00
#
_symmetry.space_group_name_H-M   'P 1'
#
loop_
_entity.id
_entity.type
_entity.pdbx_description
1 polymer ?
#
loop_
_entity_poly.entity_id
_entity_poly.type
_entity_poly.pdbx_seq_one_letter_code
_entity_poly.pdbx_strand_id
1 'polypeptide(L)'
;MVKFWRRPFRQSGETKIFVANALVVVAASLITASLALVLEDLFPRDPSDGYVVLTRWGVGIAALGVLLFGLAWRARLHRRLGTLFYVHLLDESMPNWHEHSLDAARNRRMSMRSVVRWVDLKQRTSGGVIDVVEPCHEISTAVEEAINSDRDDTGYTVAPNMLWPMALTVGAYLPHPDSLRLLELQPKSTEEEFALAGRPRVRSSSVVRRLDGQSPPGRVGVWLACTPAAWRFNEKSSQRFREFGVNHVHTITHPDARLARNYFPELSGTDMGHLGEEIAAQLVRIKHEAGERELVLVAMAPKAVMLAVGWHLSQHECRFFHGTHLMYYDRDDDSFIPVRVRESQPTTPPFPSEVEDSVRSEESDRKPERPSEELEALPAEPEAETVRDG
;
A
#
# COMPACT_ATOMS: atom_id res chain seq x y z
N MET A 1 -8.12 10.22 -54.71
CA MET A 1 -8.24 11.31 -53.73
C MET A 1 -8.06 10.70 -52.34
N VAL A 2 -6.81 10.61 -51.87
CA VAL A 2 -6.45 9.90 -50.63
C VAL A 2 -6.64 10.85 -49.46
N LYS A 3 -7.69 10.64 -48.65
CA LYS A 3 -7.91 11.37 -47.40
C LYS A 3 -6.88 10.90 -46.37
N PHE A 4 -5.75 11.58 -46.33
CA PHE A 4 -4.78 11.52 -45.23
C PHE A 4 -5.47 12.08 -43.97
N TRP A 5 -6.11 11.20 -43.20
CA TRP A 5 -6.60 11.56 -41.88
C TRP A 5 -5.39 11.92 -41.01
N ARG A 6 -5.18 13.22 -40.79
CA ARG A 6 -4.38 13.73 -39.68
C ARG A 6 -5.01 13.19 -38.40
N ARG A 7 -4.50 12.05 -37.91
CA ARG A 7 -4.68 11.71 -36.49
C ARG A 7 -4.12 12.88 -35.70
N PRO A 8 -4.86 13.46 -34.73
CA PRO A 8 -4.28 14.46 -33.85
C PRO A 8 -3.04 13.82 -33.23
N PHE A 9 -1.91 14.53 -33.27
CA PHE A 9 -0.67 14.15 -32.61
C PHE A 9 -1.00 13.98 -31.12
N ARG A 10 -1.36 12.75 -30.73
CA ARG A 10 -1.56 12.36 -29.34
C ARG A 10 -0.17 12.44 -28.73
N GLN A 11 0.10 13.49 -27.96
CA GLN A 11 1.41 13.77 -27.38
C GLN A 11 1.82 12.64 -26.42
N SER A 12 2.36 11.55 -26.96
CA SER A 12 2.96 10.47 -26.18
C SER A 12 4.17 11.01 -25.41
N GLY A 13 4.42 10.50 -24.21
CA GLY A 13 5.63 10.80 -23.45
C GLY A 13 6.91 10.63 -24.28
N GLU A 14 6.93 9.65 -25.18
CA GLU A 14 8.02 9.38 -26.12
C GLU A 14 8.34 10.57 -27.04
N THR A 15 7.32 11.25 -27.56
CA THR A 15 7.50 12.41 -28.47
C THR A 15 8.19 13.57 -27.76
N LYS A 16 7.91 13.79 -26.47
CA LYS A 16 8.51 14.86 -25.67
C LYS A 16 10.00 14.59 -25.43
N ILE A 17 10.38 13.33 -25.22
CA ILE A 17 11.79 12.92 -25.04
C ILE A 17 12.53 13.01 -26.37
N PHE A 18 11.92 12.56 -27.47
CA PHE A 18 12.52 12.63 -28.79
C PHE A 18 12.89 14.08 -29.14
N VAL A 19 11.97 15.02 -28.89
CA VAL A 19 12.23 16.46 -29.08
C VAL A 19 13.36 16.95 -28.17
N ALA A 20 13.36 16.56 -26.89
CA ALA A 20 14.43 16.95 -25.95
C ALA A 20 15.81 16.41 -26.38
N ASN A 21 15.88 15.15 -26.83
CA ASN A 21 17.10 14.55 -27.35
C ASN A 21 17.58 15.24 -28.62
N ALA A 22 16.68 15.50 -29.57
CA ALA A 22 17.02 16.22 -30.79
C ALA A 22 17.57 17.63 -30.49
N LEU A 23 16.94 18.35 -29.56
CA LEU A 23 17.38 19.68 -29.13
C LEU A 23 18.79 19.64 -28.51
N VAL A 24 19.08 18.67 -27.64
CA VAL A 24 20.42 18.47 -27.06
C VAL A 24 21.47 18.19 -28.14
N VAL A 25 21.16 17.30 -29.10
CA VAL A 25 22.10 16.94 -30.19
C VAL A 25 22.37 18.14 -31.11
N VAL A 26 21.34 18.89 -31.49
CA VAL A 26 21.48 20.09 -32.33
C VAL A 26 22.28 21.17 -31.60
N ALA A 27 21.97 21.43 -30.32
CA ALA A 27 22.69 22.42 -29.53
C ALA A 27 24.17 22.05 -29.34
N ALA A 28 24.47 20.77 -29.04
CA ALA A 28 25.84 20.29 -28.94
C ALA A 28 26.62 20.48 -30.26
N SER A 29 25.99 20.15 -31.39
CA SER A 29 26.59 20.33 -32.72
C SER A 29 26.89 21.80 -33.02
N LEU A 30 25.96 22.70 -32.69
CA LEU A 30 26.14 24.15 -32.83
C LEU A 30 27.26 24.69 -31.93
N ILE A 31 27.38 24.19 -30.69
CA ILE A 31 28.47 24.55 -29.79
C ILE A 31 29.80 24.12 -30.41
N THR A 32 29.92 22.88 -30.88
CA THR A 32 31.15 22.38 -31.53
C THR A 32 31.54 23.23 -32.75
N ALA A 33 30.58 23.61 -33.59
CA ALA A 33 30.83 24.48 -34.74
C ALA A 33 31.22 25.91 -34.32
N SER A 34 30.56 26.47 -33.31
CA SER A 34 30.85 27.82 -32.79
C SER A 34 32.19 27.90 -32.06
N LEU A 35 32.62 26.82 -31.41
CA LEU A 35 33.89 26.76 -30.70
C LEU A 35 35.07 26.96 -31.64
N ALA A 36 35.00 26.43 -32.87
CA ALA A 36 36.00 26.67 -33.90
C ALA A 36 36.12 28.18 -34.24
N LEU A 37 34.98 28.87 -34.35
CA LEU A 37 34.93 30.32 -34.64
C LEU A 37 35.42 31.18 -33.46
N VAL A 38 35.14 30.76 -32.22
CA VAL A 38 35.59 31.45 -31.01
C VAL A 38 37.08 31.24 -30.77
N LEU A 39 37.61 30.04 -31.04
CA LEU A 39 39.05 29.77 -31.00
C LEU A 39 39.82 30.61 -32.03
N GLU A 40 39.26 30.77 -33.23
CA GLU A 40 39.82 31.63 -34.28
C GLU A 40 39.95 33.10 -33.84
N ASP A 41 39.03 33.57 -32.97
CA ASP A 41 39.07 34.91 -32.38
C ASP A 41 40.04 35.01 -31.18
N LEU A 42 40.50 33.88 -30.62
CA LEU A 42 41.44 33.81 -29.49
C LEU A 42 42.91 33.72 -29.94
N PHE A 43 43.17 33.21 -31.15
CA PHE A 43 44.51 33.17 -31.73
C PHE A 43 44.89 34.52 -32.33
N PRO A 44 46.15 34.98 -32.17
CA PRO A 44 46.58 36.30 -32.63
C PRO A 44 46.44 36.42 -34.16
N ARG A 45 45.56 37.33 -34.61
CA ARG A 45 45.48 37.76 -36.02
C ARG A 45 46.41 38.95 -36.26
N ASP A 46 46.81 39.14 -37.52
CA ASP A 46 47.59 40.28 -37.99
C ASP A 46 46.98 41.62 -37.50
N PRO A 47 47.81 42.65 -37.21
CA PRO A 47 47.41 43.87 -36.51
C PRO A 47 46.40 44.78 -37.25
N SER A 48 45.87 44.35 -38.40
CA SER A 48 44.88 45.08 -39.20
C SER A 48 43.43 44.59 -39.05
N ASP A 49 43.18 43.48 -38.32
CA ASP A 49 41.86 42.80 -38.29
C ASP A 49 41.27 42.69 -36.87
N GLY A 50 41.54 43.70 -36.04
CA GLY A 50 41.39 43.67 -34.58
C GLY A 50 39.98 43.92 -34.01
N TYR A 51 38.95 43.23 -34.49
CA TYR A 51 37.62 43.30 -33.86
C TYR A 51 37.14 41.93 -33.38
N VAL A 52 36.94 41.79 -32.07
CA VAL A 52 36.21 40.67 -31.48
C VAL A 52 34.77 40.72 -32.02
N VAL A 53 34.38 39.70 -32.77
CA VAL A 53 33.06 39.65 -33.39
C VAL A 53 32.05 39.20 -32.33
N LEU A 54 31.41 40.17 -31.66
CA LEU A 54 30.44 39.94 -30.57
C LEU A 54 29.34 38.92 -30.92
N THR A 55 28.95 38.85 -32.19
CA THR A 55 27.92 37.92 -32.67
C THR A 55 28.36 36.45 -32.58
N ARG A 56 29.65 36.14 -32.78
CA ARG A 56 30.19 34.76 -32.66
C ARG A 56 30.12 34.24 -31.22
N TRP A 57 30.48 35.09 -30.27
CA TRP A 57 30.32 34.82 -28.84
C TRP A 57 28.85 34.73 -28.42
N GLY A 58 27.99 35.61 -28.95
CA GLY A 58 26.55 35.57 -28.71
C GLY A 58 25.91 34.25 -29.15
N VAL A 59 26.29 33.73 -30.32
CA VAL A 59 25.82 32.42 -30.82
C VAL A 59 26.31 31.28 -29.92
N GLY A 60 27.58 31.28 -29.49
CA GLY A 60 28.13 30.26 -28.60
C GLY A 60 27.42 30.25 -27.22
N ILE A 61 27.21 31.41 -26.61
CA ILE A 61 26.51 31.54 -25.33
C ILE A 61 25.04 31.12 -25.46
N ALA A 62 24.36 31.53 -26.54
CA ALA A 62 22.99 31.12 -26.80
C ALA A 62 22.87 29.60 -26.97
N ALA A 63 23.79 28.98 -27.73
CA ALA A 63 23.82 27.53 -27.92
C ALA A 63 24.09 26.78 -26.61
N LEU A 64 25.00 27.29 -25.77
CA LEU A 64 25.24 26.74 -24.42
C LEU A 64 24.00 26.85 -23.53
N GLY A 65 23.31 28.00 -23.55
CA GLY A 65 22.05 28.19 -22.83
C GLY A 65 20.97 27.19 -23.27
N VAL A 66 20.81 26.98 -24.57
CA VAL A 66 19.88 25.99 -25.14
C VAL A 66 20.28 24.57 -24.74
N LEU A 67 21.57 24.23 -24.75
CA LEU A 67 22.04 22.92 -24.31
C LEU A 67 21.71 22.67 -22.83
N LEU A 68 22.06 23.61 -21.94
CA LEU A 68 21.79 23.49 -20.51
C LEU A 68 20.30 23.37 -20.22
N PHE A 69 19.48 24.19 -20.90
CA PHE A 69 18.03 24.10 -20.82
C PHE A 69 17.51 22.75 -21.32
N GLY A 70 18.02 22.27 -22.47
CA GLY A 70 17.67 20.97 -23.04
C GLY A 70 18.00 19.80 -22.11
N LEU A 71 19.18 19.82 -21.49
CA LEU A 71 19.61 18.83 -20.50
C LEU A 71 18.74 18.87 -19.24
N ALA A 72 18.47 20.05 -18.70
CA ALA A 72 17.60 20.21 -17.52
C ALA A 72 16.16 19.77 -17.82
N TRP A 73 15.63 20.13 -19.00
CA TRP A 73 14.31 19.71 -19.46
C TRP A 73 14.25 18.20 -19.66
N ARG A 74 15.26 17.60 -20.32
CA ARG A 74 15.37 16.16 -20.52
C ARG A 74 15.39 15.44 -19.17
N ALA A 75 16.26 15.82 -18.25
CA ALA A 75 16.33 15.22 -16.92
C ALA A 75 14.99 15.30 -16.18
N ARG A 76 14.29 16.44 -16.29
CA ARG A 76 12.95 16.62 -15.70
C ARG A 76 11.89 15.72 -16.35
N LEU A 77 11.95 15.53 -17.67
CA LEU A 77 11.06 14.61 -18.38
C LEU A 77 11.32 13.16 -17.98
N HIS A 78 12.58 12.72 -17.96
CA HIS A 78 13.00 11.37 -17.54
C HIS A 78 12.49 11.01 -16.14
N ARG A 79 12.60 11.94 -15.20
CA ARG A 79 12.08 11.75 -13.83
C ARG A 79 10.54 11.75 -13.76
N ARG A 80 9.84 12.50 -14.62
CA ARG A 80 8.37 12.63 -14.55
C ARG A 80 7.62 11.57 -15.33
N LEU A 81 8.09 11.23 -16.54
CA LEU A 81 7.39 10.29 -17.41
C LEU A 81 7.78 8.84 -17.09
N GLY A 82 9.04 8.59 -16.73
CA GLY A 82 9.49 7.34 -16.11
C GLY A 82 9.05 6.02 -16.76
N THR A 83 9.23 4.94 -16.00
CA THR A 83 8.71 3.61 -16.28
C THR A 83 7.50 3.34 -15.38
N LEU A 84 6.41 2.87 -16.00
CA LEU A 84 5.22 2.40 -15.28
C LEU A 84 5.29 0.88 -15.09
N PHE A 85 5.36 0.44 -13.83
CA PHE A 85 5.22 -0.94 -13.41
C PHE A 85 3.76 -1.22 -13.06
N TYR A 86 3.09 -1.96 -13.93
CA TYR A 86 1.73 -2.43 -13.66
C TYR A 86 1.79 -3.82 -13.02
N VAL A 87 1.41 -3.91 -11.74
CA VAL A 87 1.53 -5.13 -10.95
C VAL A 87 0.17 -5.77 -10.77
N HIS A 88 -0.01 -6.93 -11.36
CA HIS A 88 -1.30 -7.60 -11.48
C HIS A 88 -1.24 -8.93 -10.72
N LEU A 89 -1.99 -9.03 -9.62
CA LEU A 89 -2.23 -10.28 -8.88
C LEU A 89 -3.74 -10.43 -8.68
N LEU A 90 -4.40 -11.17 -9.56
CA LEU A 90 -5.85 -11.38 -9.55
C LEU A 90 -6.22 -12.85 -9.59
N ASP A 91 -7.44 -13.13 -9.16
CA ASP A 91 -8.06 -14.42 -9.37
C ASP A 91 -8.29 -14.69 -10.86
N GLU A 92 -8.19 -15.94 -11.31
CA GLU A 92 -8.43 -16.34 -12.70
C GLU A 92 -9.83 -15.95 -13.22
N SER A 93 -10.82 -15.88 -12.33
CA SER A 93 -12.18 -15.47 -12.67
C SER A 93 -12.40 -13.94 -12.61
N MET A 94 -11.44 -13.17 -12.08
CA MET A 94 -11.60 -11.73 -11.94
C MET A 94 -11.25 -10.98 -13.23
N PRO A 95 -12.18 -10.17 -13.79
CA PRO A 95 -11.87 -9.36 -14.96
C PRO A 95 -10.97 -8.17 -14.61
N ASN A 96 -10.12 -7.78 -15.57
CA ASN A 96 -9.28 -6.60 -15.44
C ASN A 96 -10.08 -5.32 -15.73
N TRP A 97 -10.70 -4.75 -14.68
CA TRP A 97 -11.49 -3.52 -14.79
C TRP A 97 -10.69 -2.26 -15.15
N HIS A 98 -9.35 -2.31 -15.06
CA HIS A 98 -8.49 -1.13 -15.23
C HIS A 98 -7.92 -0.98 -16.64
N GLU A 99 -8.27 -1.84 -17.60
CA GLU A 99 -7.69 -1.85 -18.96
C GLU A 99 -7.74 -0.46 -19.64
N HIS A 100 -8.88 0.23 -19.59
CA HIS A 100 -9.04 1.55 -20.20
C HIS A 100 -8.19 2.64 -19.50
N SER A 101 -8.15 2.62 -18.17
CA SER A 101 -7.31 3.55 -17.40
C SER A 101 -5.82 3.25 -17.58
N LEU A 102 -5.46 1.98 -17.77
CA LEU A 102 -4.09 1.55 -18.04
C LEU A 102 -3.60 2.03 -19.40
N ASP A 103 -4.44 1.98 -20.43
CA ASP A 103 -4.11 2.53 -21.76
C ASP A 103 -3.89 4.04 -21.71
N ALA A 104 -4.69 4.77 -20.93
CA ALA A 104 -4.48 6.20 -20.70
C ALA A 104 -3.13 6.47 -20.01
N ALA A 105 -2.81 5.68 -18.97
CA ALA A 105 -1.58 5.80 -18.21
C ALA A 105 -0.36 5.48 -19.07
N ARG A 106 -0.42 4.39 -19.84
CA ARG A 106 0.64 3.96 -20.76
C ARG A 106 1.04 5.06 -21.74
N ASN A 107 0.07 5.76 -22.32
CA ASN A 107 0.31 6.84 -23.29
C ASN A 107 1.03 8.06 -22.68
N ARG A 108 1.02 8.20 -21.35
CA ARG A 108 1.65 9.31 -20.62
C ARG A 108 3.05 8.97 -20.10
N ARG A 109 3.51 7.73 -20.25
CA ARG A 109 4.78 7.23 -19.68
C ARG A 109 5.79 6.96 -20.79
N MET A 110 7.08 6.81 -20.43
CA MET A 110 8.11 6.48 -21.43
C MET A 110 8.07 5.01 -21.80
N SER A 111 7.83 4.17 -20.81
CA SER A 111 7.74 2.73 -20.95
C SER A 111 6.72 2.17 -19.96
N MET A 112 6.25 0.97 -20.25
CA MET A 112 5.40 0.21 -19.35
C MET A 112 5.92 -1.22 -19.26
N ARG A 113 6.06 -1.73 -18.05
CA ARG A 113 6.37 -3.12 -17.74
C ARG A 113 5.22 -3.69 -16.92
N SER A 114 4.74 -4.87 -17.29
CA SER A 114 3.69 -5.57 -16.55
C SER A 114 4.27 -6.78 -15.83
N VAL A 115 4.03 -6.88 -14.53
CA VAL A 115 4.31 -8.08 -13.74
C VAL A 115 2.97 -8.71 -13.41
N VAL A 116 2.70 -9.91 -13.94
CA VAL A 116 1.37 -10.53 -13.88
C VAL A 116 1.47 -11.90 -13.25
N ARG A 117 0.56 -12.18 -12.31
CA ARG A 117 0.34 -13.48 -11.71
C ARG A 117 -1.17 -13.71 -11.58
N TRP A 118 -1.64 -14.78 -12.18
CA TRP A 118 -2.99 -15.29 -11.96
C TRP A 118 -2.96 -16.31 -10.83
N VAL A 119 -4.04 -16.35 -10.05
CA VAL A 119 -4.19 -17.25 -8.91
C VAL A 119 -5.59 -17.84 -8.94
N ASP A 120 -5.77 -19.09 -8.55
CA ASP A 120 -7.09 -19.62 -8.21
C ASP A 120 -7.28 -19.46 -6.69
N LEU A 121 -8.01 -18.41 -6.28
CA LEU A 121 -8.27 -18.12 -4.86
C LEU A 121 -9.14 -19.20 -4.23
N LYS A 122 -10.02 -19.86 -5.00
CA LYS A 122 -10.88 -20.93 -4.48
C LYS A 122 -10.06 -22.16 -4.12
N GLN A 123 -9.17 -22.60 -5.00
CA GLN A 123 -8.26 -23.73 -4.71
C GLN A 123 -7.29 -23.41 -3.56
N ARG A 124 -6.93 -22.14 -3.39
CA ARG A 124 -6.07 -21.68 -2.29
C ARG A 124 -6.84 -21.34 -1.01
N THR A 125 -8.15 -21.57 -0.97
CA THR A 125 -8.93 -21.42 0.26
C THR A 125 -8.95 -22.74 1.02
N SER A 126 -8.32 -22.75 2.20
CA SER A 126 -8.32 -23.92 3.10
C SER A 126 -8.71 -23.49 4.51
N GLY A 127 -9.59 -24.26 5.17
CA GLY A 127 -10.06 -23.93 6.52
C GLY A 127 -10.75 -22.56 6.64
N GLY A 128 -11.30 -22.04 5.53
CA GLY A 128 -11.93 -20.71 5.49
C GLY A 128 -10.94 -19.54 5.37
N VAL A 129 -9.66 -19.79 5.10
CA VAL A 129 -8.63 -18.77 4.88
C VAL A 129 -8.11 -18.86 3.45
N ILE A 130 -8.04 -17.73 2.74
CA ILE A 130 -7.39 -17.64 1.42
C ILE A 130 -5.88 -17.53 1.65
N ASP A 131 -5.11 -18.57 1.30
CA ASP A 131 -3.66 -18.57 1.42
C ASP A 131 -2.97 -18.17 0.12
N VAL A 132 -2.41 -16.96 0.11
CA VAL A 132 -1.71 -16.36 -1.03
C VAL A 132 -0.29 -15.94 -0.64
N VAL A 133 0.31 -16.58 0.38
CA VAL A 133 1.68 -16.28 0.82
C VAL A 133 2.67 -16.45 -0.34
N GLU A 134 2.66 -17.60 -0.99
CA GLU A 134 3.57 -17.93 -2.10
C GLU A 134 3.35 -16.99 -3.30
N PRO A 135 2.13 -16.81 -3.85
CA PRO A 135 1.89 -15.85 -4.94
C PRO A 135 2.32 -14.42 -4.61
N CYS A 136 2.09 -13.96 -3.38
CA CYS A 136 2.55 -12.65 -2.92
C CYS A 136 4.08 -12.57 -2.88
N HIS A 137 4.77 -13.62 -2.44
CA HIS A 137 6.23 -13.65 -2.44
C HIS A 137 6.81 -13.62 -3.85
N GLU A 138 6.34 -14.49 -4.75
CA GLU A 138 6.77 -14.55 -6.15
C GLU A 138 6.59 -13.21 -6.87
N ILE A 139 5.42 -12.58 -6.74
CA ILE A 139 5.18 -11.31 -7.43
C ILE A 139 5.99 -10.17 -6.81
N SER A 140 6.23 -10.21 -5.50
CA SER A 140 7.06 -9.21 -4.83
C SER A 140 8.51 -9.27 -5.33
N THR A 141 9.10 -10.46 -5.41
CA THR A 141 10.44 -10.67 -5.96
C THR A 141 10.51 -10.24 -7.42
N ALA A 142 9.51 -10.61 -8.24
CA ALA A 142 9.48 -10.22 -9.64
C ALA A 142 9.37 -8.69 -9.83
N VAL A 143 8.61 -7.99 -8.98
CA VAL A 143 8.50 -6.53 -9.01
C VAL A 143 9.80 -5.87 -8.56
N GLU A 144 10.41 -6.36 -7.48
CA GLU A 144 11.70 -5.87 -6.99
C GLU A 144 12.78 -6.02 -8.07
N GLU A 145 12.90 -7.20 -8.67
CA GLU A 145 13.84 -7.46 -9.77
C GLU A 145 13.54 -6.57 -11.00
N ALA A 146 12.27 -6.40 -11.36
CA ALA A 146 11.89 -5.59 -12.50
C ALA A 146 12.24 -4.10 -12.31
N ILE A 147 12.12 -3.58 -11.08
CA ILE A 147 12.49 -2.20 -10.74
C ILE A 147 14.02 -2.06 -10.68
N ASN A 148 14.71 -2.98 -9.99
CA ASN A 148 16.17 -2.93 -9.82
C ASN A 148 16.94 -3.18 -11.12
N SER A 149 16.34 -3.86 -12.10
CA SER A 149 16.91 -4.07 -13.45
C SER A 149 16.52 -2.98 -14.46
N ASP A 150 15.77 -1.96 -14.05
CA ASP A 150 15.45 -0.81 -14.90
C ASP A 150 16.55 0.27 -14.85
N ARG A 151 16.40 1.33 -15.64
CA ARG A 151 17.42 2.37 -15.72
C ARG A 151 17.29 3.38 -14.57
N ASP A 152 18.39 3.58 -13.85
CA ASP A 152 18.55 4.56 -12.76
C ASP A 152 18.23 6.02 -13.15
N ASP A 153 18.25 6.34 -14.45
CA ASP A 153 17.96 7.68 -14.95
C ASP A 153 16.45 7.97 -15.10
N THR A 154 15.59 6.99 -14.85
CA THR A 154 14.13 7.13 -14.98
C THR A 154 13.40 7.19 -13.63
N GLY A 155 12.27 7.90 -13.59
CA GLY A 155 11.36 7.81 -12.46
C GLY A 155 10.63 6.47 -12.44
N TYR A 156 10.33 5.93 -11.27
CA TYR A 156 9.62 4.65 -11.12
C TYR A 156 8.20 4.91 -10.64
N THR A 157 7.20 4.40 -11.37
CA THR A 157 5.80 4.48 -10.96
C THR A 157 5.20 3.09 -10.87
N VAL A 158 4.63 2.70 -9.72
CA VAL A 158 3.99 1.39 -9.52
C VAL A 158 2.48 1.54 -9.42
N ALA A 159 1.73 0.77 -10.22
CA ALA A 159 0.28 0.72 -10.23
C ALA A 159 -0.21 -0.68 -9.83
N PRO A 160 -0.82 -0.86 -8.64
CA PRO A 160 -1.31 -2.16 -8.21
C PRO A 160 -2.70 -2.48 -8.78
N ASN A 161 -2.84 -3.68 -9.32
CA ASN A 161 -4.11 -4.32 -9.64
C ASN A 161 -4.21 -5.68 -8.92
N MET A 162 -4.61 -5.62 -7.65
CA MET A 162 -4.72 -6.80 -6.78
C MET A 162 -5.69 -6.53 -5.62
N LEU A 163 -5.92 -7.51 -4.75
CA LEU A 163 -6.69 -7.28 -3.52
C LEU A 163 -5.88 -6.44 -2.51
N TRP A 164 -6.57 -5.68 -1.66
CA TRP A 164 -5.90 -4.80 -0.69
C TRP A 164 -4.92 -5.54 0.26
N PRO A 165 -5.17 -6.78 0.74
CA PRO A 165 -4.21 -7.48 1.60
C PRO A 165 -2.92 -7.80 0.85
N MET A 166 -3.04 -8.17 -0.43
CA MET A 166 -1.91 -8.45 -1.30
C MET A 166 -1.10 -7.18 -1.56
N ALA A 167 -1.78 -6.06 -1.85
CA ALA A 167 -1.13 -4.76 -2.04
C ALA A 167 -0.31 -4.35 -0.81
N LEU A 168 -0.88 -4.52 0.39
CA LEU A 168 -0.16 -4.28 1.65
C LEU A 168 1.14 -5.10 1.74
N THR A 169 1.10 -6.38 1.39
CA THR A 169 2.29 -7.25 1.45
C THR A 169 3.31 -6.95 0.37
N VAL A 170 2.88 -6.76 -0.87
CA VAL A 170 3.77 -6.40 -1.98
C VAL A 170 4.47 -5.07 -1.69
N GLY A 171 3.75 -4.12 -1.08
CA GLY A 171 4.29 -2.82 -0.69
C GLY A 171 5.50 -2.93 0.24
N ALA A 172 5.46 -3.87 1.18
CA ALA A 172 6.54 -4.12 2.13
C ALA A 172 7.83 -4.71 1.52
N TYR A 173 7.79 -5.10 0.24
CA TYR A 173 8.96 -5.56 -0.53
C TYR A 173 9.40 -4.59 -1.62
N LEU A 174 8.68 -3.48 -1.81
CA LEU A 174 9.10 -2.51 -2.82
C LEU A 174 10.47 -1.93 -2.45
N PRO A 175 11.34 -1.70 -3.45
CA PRO A 175 12.63 -1.08 -3.21
C PRO A 175 12.45 0.37 -2.68
N HIS A 176 13.52 0.95 -2.15
CA HIS A 176 13.48 2.28 -1.52
C HIS A 176 14.14 3.40 -2.36
N PRO A 177 13.89 3.56 -3.68
CA PRO A 177 14.43 4.71 -4.39
C PRO A 177 13.64 5.98 -4.06
N ASP A 178 14.34 7.10 -3.86
CA ASP A 178 13.75 8.42 -3.58
C ASP A 178 12.75 8.88 -4.66
N SER A 179 12.84 8.32 -5.86
CA SER A 179 11.98 8.62 -7.01
C SER A 179 10.76 7.72 -7.14
N LEU A 180 10.53 6.75 -6.21
CA LEU A 180 9.41 5.82 -6.31
C LEU A 180 8.07 6.53 -6.09
N ARG A 181 7.18 6.35 -7.06
CA ARG A 181 5.83 6.89 -7.07
C ARG A 181 4.84 5.75 -7.19
N LEU A 182 3.65 5.96 -6.65
CA LEU A 182 2.53 5.05 -6.78
C LEU A 182 1.43 5.68 -7.61
N LEU A 183 0.67 4.85 -8.30
CA LEU A 183 -0.42 5.25 -9.18
C LEU A 183 -1.68 4.47 -8.83
N GLU A 184 -2.73 5.19 -8.41
CA GLU A 184 -4.07 4.62 -8.30
C GLU A 184 -4.78 4.77 -9.64
N LEU A 185 -5.12 3.63 -10.26
CA LEU A 185 -5.95 3.60 -11.46
C LEU A 185 -7.42 3.64 -11.04
N GLN A 186 -8.06 4.79 -11.22
CA GLN A 186 -9.47 4.93 -10.87
C GLN A 186 -10.38 4.53 -12.06
N PRO A 187 -11.65 4.17 -11.78
CA PRO A 187 -12.66 4.02 -12.84
C PRO A 187 -12.81 5.32 -13.65
N LYS A 188 -13.12 5.21 -14.95
CA LYS A 188 -13.31 6.34 -15.90
C LYS A 188 -12.02 7.02 -16.41
N SER A 189 -10.91 6.29 -16.51
CA SER A 189 -9.64 6.81 -17.06
C SER A 189 -9.05 7.98 -16.28
N THR A 190 -9.36 8.07 -14.98
CA THR A 190 -8.69 8.97 -14.04
C THR A 190 -7.55 8.23 -13.35
N GLU A 191 -6.49 8.97 -13.05
CA GLU A 191 -5.24 8.47 -12.50
C GLU A 191 -4.80 9.44 -11.43
N GLU A 192 -4.49 8.94 -10.22
CA GLU A 192 -3.90 9.73 -9.16
C GLU A 192 -2.51 9.18 -8.85
N GLU A 193 -1.50 10.03 -9.01
CA GLU A 193 -0.10 9.64 -8.79
C GLU A 193 0.52 10.40 -7.63
N PHE A 194 1.23 9.70 -6.76
CA PHE A 194 1.86 10.28 -5.57
C PHE A 194 3.22 9.69 -5.28
N ALA A 195 4.06 10.44 -4.58
CA ALA A 195 5.38 9.97 -4.16
C ALA A 195 5.28 9.25 -2.81
N LEU A 196 6.07 8.19 -2.61
CA LEU A 196 6.17 7.49 -1.32
C LEU A 196 6.95 8.31 -0.30
N ALA A 197 8.04 8.96 -0.73
CA ALA A 197 8.84 9.85 0.10
C ALA A 197 8.29 11.29 0.01
N GLY A 198 7.21 11.58 0.77
CA GLY A 198 6.67 12.93 0.96
C GLY A 198 7.22 13.61 2.21
N ARG A 199 7.29 14.95 2.24
CA ARG A 199 7.48 15.67 3.52
C ARG A 199 6.18 15.55 4.32
N PRO A 200 6.21 15.11 5.60
CA PRO A 200 5.00 14.88 6.36
C PRO A 200 4.18 16.17 6.50
N ARG A 201 2.90 16.08 6.16
CA ARG A 201 1.88 17.04 6.59
C ARG A 201 0.80 16.26 7.33
N VAL A 202 0.68 16.56 8.61
CA VAL A 202 -0.28 15.94 9.52
C VAL A 202 -1.70 16.19 9.01
N ARG A 203 -2.49 15.12 8.88
CA ARG A 203 -3.83 14.94 9.45
C ARG A 203 -4.45 13.63 8.94
N SER A 204 -4.57 12.63 9.82
CA SER A 204 -5.62 11.62 9.78
C SER A 204 -6.30 11.57 11.13
N SER A 205 -7.61 11.33 11.12
CA SER A 205 -8.37 11.14 12.34
C SER A 205 -8.47 9.65 12.64
N SER A 206 -8.03 9.27 13.83
CA SER A 206 -8.30 7.97 14.42
C SER A 206 -9.38 8.14 15.48
N VAL A 207 -10.51 7.44 15.31
CA VAL A 207 -11.61 7.42 16.26
C VAL A 207 -11.70 6.02 16.87
N VAL A 208 -11.70 6.00 18.19
CA VAL A 208 -11.63 4.80 19.02
C VAL A 208 -13.04 4.50 19.52
N ARG A 209 -13.64 3.37 19.08
CA ARG A 209 -15.00 2.96 19.48
C ARG A 209 -14.97 1.65 20.25
N ARG A 210 -15.53 1.65 21.47
CA ARG A 210 -15.73 0.44 22.29
C ARG A 210 -17.09 -0.18 21.94
N LEU A 211 -17.15 -1.52 21.82
CA LEU A 211 -18.35 -2.25 21.39
C LEU A 211 -19.17 -2.87 22.55
N ASP A 212 -19.15 -2.26 23.75
CA ASP A 212 -19.74 -2.70 25.04
C ASP A 212 -18.86 -3.64 25.90
N GLY A 213 -19.15 -3.69 27.22
CA GLY A 213 -18.19 -3.97 28.29
C GLY A 213 -18.35 -5.26 29.12
N GLN A 214 -17.25 -5.60 29.80
CA GLN A 214 -17.04 -6.69 30.78
C GLN A 214 -16.98 -8.14 30.25
N SER A 215 -15.89 -8.48 29.55
CA SER A 215 -15.30 -9.83 29.49
C SER A 215 -13.91 -9.74 28.80
N PRO A 216 -13.04 -10.79 28.81
CA PRO A 216 -11.57 -10.67 28.78
C PRO A 216 -11.04 -9.96 27.52
N PRO A 217 -9.73 -9.62 27.43
CA PRO A 217 -9.18 -8.91 26.27
C PRO A 217 -9.45 -9.66 24.96
N GLY A 218 -10.58 -9.36 24.32
CA GLY A 218 -10.92 -9.83 22.99
C GLY A 218 -10.00 -9.21 21.94
N ARG A 219 -10.21 -9.61 20.68
CA ARG A 219 -9.41 -9.12 19.56
C ARG A 219 -9.57 -7.61 19.37
N VAL A 220 -8.56 -7.00 18.75
CA VAL A 220 -8.58 -5.58 18.39
C VAL A 220 -8.96 -5.43 16.92
N GLY A 221 -10.08 -4.77 16.64
CA GLY A 221 -10.50 -4.46 15.29
C GLY A 221 -9.86 -3.17 14.80
N VAL A 222 -9.50 -3.15 13.53
CA VAL A 222 -9.12 -1.93 12.83
C VAL A 222 -9.93 -1.84 11.55
N TRP A 223 -10.54 -0.67 11.34
CA TRP A 223 -11.30 -0.36 10.14
C TRP A 223 -10.68 0.83 9.43
N LEU A 224 -10.16 0.61 8.23
CA LEU A 224 -9.71 1.68 7.34
C LEU A 224 -10.87 2.10 6.46
N ALA A 225 -11.39 3.29 6.69
CA ALA A 225 -12.53 3.84 5.97
C ALA A 225 -12.06 5.06 5.17
N CYS A 226 -11.51 4.82 3.98
CA CYS A 226 -10.87 5.86 3.16
C CYS A 226 -11.47 5.99 1.76
N THR A 227 -12.51 5.22 1.45
CA THR A 227 -13.20 5.24 0.15
C THR A 227 -14.71 5.30 0.34
N PRO A 228 -15.48 5.70 -0.68
CA PRO A 228 -16.94 5.69 -0.61
C PRO A 228 -17.56 4.33 -0.25
N ALA A 229 -16.85 3.22 -0.49
CA ALA A 229 -17.29 1.89 -0.11
C ALA A 229 -17.46 1.71 1.42
N ALA A 230 -16.75 2.52 2.22
CA ALA A 230 -16.83 2.48 3.68
C ALA A 230 -18.24 2.74 4.22
N TRP A 231 -19.05 3.58 3.54
CA TRP A 231 -20.43 3.82 3.95
C TRP A 231 -21.24 2.53 4.08
N ARG A 232 -21.08 1.57 3.15
CA ARG A 232 -21.82 0.30 3.15
C ARG A 232 -21.50 -0.57 4.36
N PHE A 233 -20.26 -0.49 4.83
CA PHE A 233 -19.82 -1.24 6.00
C PHE A 233 -20.26 -0.58 7.30
N ASN A 234 -20.37 0.76 7.35
CA ASN A 234 -20.68 1.52 8.56
C ASN A 234 -21.92 0.99 9.32
N GLU A 235 -23.04 0.74 8.62
CA GLU A 235 -24.31 0.34 9.23
C GLU A 235 -24.24 -1.00 9.98
N LYS A 236 -23.41 -1.94 9.52
CA LYS A 236 -23.26 -3.29 10.11
C LYS A 236 -21.90 -3.53 10.77
N SER A 237 -20.99 -2.55 10.71
CA SER A 237 -19.58 -2.69 11.14
C SER A 237 -19.43 -3.27 12.54
N SER A 238 -20.16 -2.74 13.52
CA SER A 238 -20.13 -3.22 14.91
C SER A 238 -20.53 -4.69 15.04
N GLN A 239 -21.56 -5.13 14.31
CA GLN A 239 -22.00 -6.52 14.35
C GLN A 239 -20.98 -7.44 13.68
N ARG A 240 -20.47 -7.06 12.50
CA ARG A 240 -19.44 -7.82 11.78
C ARG A 240 -18.16 -7.99 12.61
N PHE A 241 -17.70 -6.93 13.29
CA PHE A 241 -16.53 -7.04 14.17
C PHE A 241 -16.80 -7.95 15.38
N ARG A 242 -18.00 -7.93 15.96
CA ARG A 242 -18.37 -8.87 17.03
C ARG A 242 -18.34 -10.32 16.56
N GLU A 243 -18.74 -10.61 15.32
CA GLU A 243 -18.62 -11.95 14.70
C GLU A 243 -17.16 -12.44 14.63
N PHE A 244 -16.18 -11.52 14.65
CA PHE A 244 -14.75 -11.85 14.72
C PHE A 244 -14.19 -11.86 16.15
N GLY A 245 -15.03 -11.81 17.18
CA GLY A 245 -14.59 -11.73 18.58
C GLY A 245 -13.87 -10.43 18.93
N VAL A 246 -14.17 -9.33 18.21
CA VAL A 246 -13.58 -8.01 18.48
C VAL A 246 -14.41 -7.24 19.50
N ASN A 247 -13.74 -6.76 20.55
CA ASN A 247 -14.37 -5.95 21.61
C ASN A 247 -14.10 -4.45 21.44
N HIS A 248 -13.07 -4.11 20.67
CA HIS A 248 -12.64 -2.73 20.46
C HIS A 248 -12.24 -2.48 19.01
N VAL A 249 -12.83 -1.45 18.38
CA VAL A 249 -12.53 -1.07 17.00
C VAL A 249 -11.87 0.31 16.95
N HIS A 250 -10.71 0.38 16.30
CA HIS A 250 -10.10 1.62 15.83
C HIS A 250 -10.60 1.91 14.42
N THR A 251 -11.22 3.07 14.21
CA THR A 251 -11.65 3.52 12.89
C THR A 251 -10.71 4.61 12.41
N ILE A 252 -10.03 4.38 11.30
CA ILE A 252 -9.11 5.34 10.68
C ILE A 252 -9.77 5.88 9.42
N THR A 253 -9.94 7.20 9.37
CA THR A 253 -10.60 7.93 8.27
C THR A 253 -9.78 9.12 7.82
N HIS A 254 -10.08 9.62 6.62
CA HIS A 254 -9.60 10.93 6.16
C HIS A 254 -10.05 12.02 7.16
N PRO A 255 -9.16 12.98 7.53
CA PRO A 255 -9.54 14.10 8.38
C PRO A 255 -10.68 14.87 7.71
N ASP A 256 -11.60 15.43 8.47
CA ASP A 256 -12.79 16.14 7.96
C ASP A 256 -13.91 15.26 7.39
N ALA A 257 -13.69 13.95 7.21
CA ALA A 257 -14.71 13.06 6.68
C ALA A 257 -15.55 12.43 7.81
N ARG A 258 -16.83 12.83 7.93
CA ARG A 258 -17.80 12.16 8.81
C ARG A 258 -18.42 10.98 8.08
N LEU A 259 -18.33 9.79 8.67
CA LEU A 259 -18.98 8.57 8.16
C LEU A 259 -20.51 8.70 8.24
N ALA A 260 -21.09 9.30 7.21
CA ALA A 260 -22.53 9.52 7.03
C ALA A 260 -22.98 8.98 5.66
N ARG A 261 -24.29 9.02 5.36
CA ARG A 261 -24.87 8.57 4.07
C ARG A 261 -24.21 9.19 2.83
N ASN A 262 -23.62 10.37 2.97
CA ASN A 262 -22.95 11.11 1.90
C ASN A 262 -21.41 11.03 2.01
N TYR A 263 -20.89 9.91 2.51
CA TYR A 263 -19.44 9.71 2.66
C TYR A 263 -18.78 9.45 1.30
N PHE A 264 -18.21 10.50 0.72
CA PHE A 264 -17.47 10.45 -0.54
C PHE A 264 -16.13 11.20 -0.38
N PRO A 265 -15.12 10.60 0.26
CA PRO A 265 -13.81 11.22 0.36
C PRO A 265 -13.22 11.34 -1.05
N GLU A 266 -12.94 12.56 -1.49
CA GLU A 266 -12.12 12.82 -2.66
C GLU A 266 -10.66 12.87 -2.20
N LEU A 267 -9.88 11.86 -2.58
CA LEU A 267 -8.45 11.79 -2.26
C LEU A 267 -7.65 12.24 -3.47
N SER A 268 -6.95 13.37 -3.36
CA SER A 268 -5.93 13.73 -4.35
C SER A 268 -4.70 12.83 -4.19
N GLY A 269 -3.83 12.76 -5.20
CA GLY A 269 -2.54 12.08 -5.05
C GLY A 269 -1.74 12.56 -3.83
N THR A 270 -1.78 13.85 -3.51
CA THR A 270 -1.09 14.37 -2.31
C THR A 270 -1.68 13.79 -1.03
N ASP A 271 -3.01 13.69 -0.94
CA ASP A 271 -3.70 13.11 0.22
C ASP A 271 -3.41 11.61 0.34
N MET A 272 -3.40 10.88 -0.79
CA MET A 272 -3.06 9.45 -0.82
C MET A 272 -1.64 9.18 -0.33
N GLY A 273 -0.67 10.02 -0.69
CA GLY A 273 0.72 9.89 -0.24
C GLY A 273 0.86 10.04 1.27
N HIS A 274 0.24 11.07 1.86
CA HIS A 274 0.26 11.26 3.32
C HIS A 274 -0.52 10.18 4.06
N LEU A 275 -1.65 9.74 3.51
CA LEU A 275 -2.50 8.74 4.12
C LEU A 275 -1.78 7.40 4.32
N GLY A 276 -0.90 7.00 3.40
CA GLY A 276 -0.11 5.77 3.52
C GLY A 276 0.82 5.76 4.73
N GLU A 277 1.61 6.82 4.90
CA GLU A 277 2.53 7.02 6.03
C GLU A 277 1.77 7.04 7.36
N GLU A 278 0.68 7.80 7.42
CA GLU A 278 -0.07 7.97 8.65
C GLU A 278 -0.83 6.71 9.07
N ILE A 279 -1.45 5.99 8.12
CA ILE A 279 -2.08 4.70 8.41
C ILE A 279 -1.03 3.73 8.95
N ALA A 280 0.16 3.66 8.35
CA ALA A 280 1.24 2.79 8.84
C ALA A 280 1.63 3.16 10.28
N ALA A 281 1.84 4.44 10.58
CA ALA A 281 2.16 4.90 11.93
C ALA A 281 1.06 4.56 12.95
N GLN A 282 -0.22 4.73 12.59
CA GLN A 282 -1.35 4.34 13.44
C GLN A 282 -1.42 2.83 13.64
N LEU A 283 -1.20 2.03 12.58
CA LEU A 283 -1.19 0.57 12.67
C LEU A 283 -0.06 0.06 13.58
N VAL A 284 1.13 0.65 13.51
CA VAL A 284 2.25 0.35 14.42
C VAL A 284 1.86 0.65 15.86
N ARG A 285 1.27 1.84 16.11
CA ARG A 285 0.80 2.23 17.43
C ARG A 285 -0.27 1.28 17.97
N ILE A 286 -1.29 0.98 17.17
CA ILE A 286 -2.38 0.06 17.55
C ILE A 286 -1.83 -1.33 17.82
N LYS A 287 -0.88 -1.82 17.00
CA LYS A 287 -0.26 -3.13 17.22
C LYS A 287 0.54 -3.16 18.53
N HIS A 288 1.25 -2.09 18.85
CA HIS A 288 1.95 -1.97 20.13
C HIS A 288 0.98 -1.93 21.32
N GLU A 289 -0.10 -1.15 21.23
CA GLU A 289 -1.16 -1.08 22.25
C GLU A 289 -1.94 -2.41 22.39
N ALA A 290 -2.02 -3.19 21.31
CA ALA A 290 -2.65 -4.52 21.30
C ALA A 290 -1.84 -5.55 22.08
N GLY A 291 -0.50 -5.45 22.07
CA GLY A 291 0.39 -6.47 22.65
C GLY A 291 0.22 -7.82 21.94
N GLU A 292 0.03 -8.88 22.73
CA GLU A 292 -0.18 -10.25 22.22
C GLU A 292 -1.59 -10.50 21.67
N ARG A 293 -2.51 -9.53 21.77
CA ARG A 293 -3.87 -9.69 21.25
C ARG A 293 -3.84 -9.74 19.73
N GLU A 294 -4.71 -10.57 19.17
CA GLU A 294 -4.89 -10.63 17.73
C GLU A 294 -5.58 -9.37 17.20
N LEU A 295 -5.17 -8.94 16.00
CA LEU A 295 -5.78 -7.84 15.27
C LEU A 295 -6.66 -8.38 14.14
N VAL A 296 -7.79 -7.73 13.91
CA VAL A 296 -8.66 -7.97 12.75
C VAL A 296 -8.75 -6.68 11.94
N LEU A 297 -8.10 -6.65 10.78
CA LEU A 297 -8.04 -5.48 9.91
C LEU A 297 -9.01 -5.64 8.73
N VAL A 298 -9.95 -4.70 8.62
CA VAL A 298 -10.82 -4.53 7.45
C VAL A 298 -10.46 -3.22 6.78
N ALA A 299 -10.18 -3.23 5.47
CA ALA A 299 -9.82 -2.03 4.73
C ALA A 299 -10.77 -1.73 3.57
N MET A 300 -11.20 -0.46 3.51
CA MET A 300 -11.90 0.18 2.42
C MET A 300 -11.05 1.37 1.96
N ALA A 301 -9.84 1.07 1.47
CA ALA A 301 -8.82 2.04 1.07
C ALA A 301 -8.37 1.80 -0.38
N PRO A 302 -7.85 2.83 -1.09
CA PRO A 302 -7.26 2.65 -2.41
C PRO A 302 -6.11 1.65 -2.36
N LYS A 303 -5.93 0.86 -3.42
CA LYS A 303 -4.93 -0.22 -3.45
C LYS A 303 -3.52 0.36 -3.44
N ALA A 304 -3.29 1.48 -4.13
CA ALA A 304 -2.03 2.20 -4.10
C ALA A 304 -1.73 2.74 -2.69
N VAL A 305 -2.74 3.18 -1.92
CA VAL A 305 -2.53 3.58 -0.52
C VAL A 305 -2.11 2.38 0.32
N MET A 306 -2.76 1.22 0.17
CA MET A 306 -2.37 0.01 0.93
C MET A 306 -0.97 -0.48 0.56
N LEU A 307 -0.59 -0.36 -0.71
CA LEU A 307 0.79 -0.58 -1.17
C LEU A 307 1.78 0.38 -0.45
N ALA A 308 1.42 1.66 -0.30
CA ALA A 308 2.22 2.62 0.48
C ALA A 308 2.32 2.25 1.96
N VAL A 309 1.20 1.86 2.58
CA VAL A 309 1.17 1.41 3.98
C VAL A 309 2.15 0.26 4.17
N GLY A 310 2.18 -0.70 3.25
CA GLY A 310 3.12 -1.82 3.27
C GLY A 310 4.57 -1.37 3.31
N TRP A 311 4.92 -0.44 2.41
CA TRP A 311 6.26 0.13 2.29
C TRP A 311 6.71 0.94 3.51
N HIS A 312 5.78 1.65 4.16
CA HIS A 312 6.09 2.34 5.42
C HIS A 312 6.19 1.36 6.59
N LEU A 313 5.34 0.33 6.66
CA LEU A 313 5.42 -0.70 7.70
C LEU A 313 6.75 -1.45 7.68
N SER A 314 7.35 -1.70 6.50
CA SER A 314 8.67 -2.33 6.41
C SER A 314 9.82 -1.49 6.98
N GLN A 315 9.60 -0.20 7.23
CA GLN A 315 10.59 0.70 7.86
C GLN A 315 10.46 0.75 9.38
N HIS A 316 9.43 0.14 9.95
CA HIS A 316 9.22 0.08 11.39
C HIS A 316 9.64 -1.29 11.94
N GLU A 317 10.22 -1.30 13.14
CA GLU A 317 10.44 -2.51 13.91
C GLU A 317 9.11 -3.01 14.50
N CYS A 318 8.27 -3.61 13.65
CA CYS A 318 6.97 -4.12 14.04
C CYS A 318 6.67 -5.46 13.35
N ARG A 319 6.31 -6.48 14.13
CA ARG A 319 5.80 -7.76 13.61
C ARG A 319 4.33 -7.62 13.22
N PHE A 320 4.02 -6.69 12.32
CA PHE A 320 2.64 -6.29 12.02
C PHE A 320 1.74 -7.47 11.62
N PHE A 321 2.23 -8.35 10.76
CA PHE A 321 1.48 -9.52 10.28
C PHE A 321 1.26 -10.60 11.34
N HIS A 322 2.10 -10.64 12.39
CA HIS A 322 1.97 -11.66 13.43
C HIS A 322 0.69 -11.45 14.24
N GLY A 323 -0.17 -12.48 14.29
CA GLY A 323 -1.47 -12.38 14.97
C GLY A 323 -2.42 -11.35 14.33
N THR A 324 -2.27 -11.05 13.03
CA THR A 324 -3.14 -10.10 12.32
C THR A 324 -3.92 -10.80 11.21
N HIS A 325 -5.24 -10.76 11.33
CA HIS A 325 -6.20 -11.24 10.34
C HIS A 325 -6.52 -10.10 9.37
N LEU A 326 -6.17 -10.28 8.09
CA LEU A 326 -6.51 -9.32 7.04
C LEU A 326 -7.80 -9.79 6.35
N MET A 327 -8.88 -9.04 6.52
CA MET A 327 -10.21 -9.47 6.07
C MET A 327 -10.53 -8.87 4.69
N TYR A 328 -10.63 -9.72 3.67
CA TYR A 328 -11.15 -9.34 2.37
C TYR A 328 -12.68 -9.37 2.38
N TYR A 329 -13.31 -8.35 1.82
CA TYR A 329 -14.76 -8.30 1.64
C TYR A 329 -15.11 -8.88 0.27
N ASP A 330 -15.75 -10.04 0.26
CA ASP A 330 -16.36 -10.61 -0.93
C ASP A 330 -17.73 -9.97 -1.14
N ARG A 331 -17.89 -9.32 -2.30
CA ARG A 331 -19.10 -8.60 -2.65
C ARG A 331 -20.20 -9.53 -3.14
N ASP A 332 -19.84 -10.67 -3.71
CA ASP A 332 -20.80 -11.59 -4.32
C ASP A 332 -21.53 -12.35 -3.21
N ASP A 333 -20.80 -12.75 -2.16
CA ASP A 333 -21.32 -13.51 -1.02
C ASP A 333 -21.66 -12.63 0.21
N ASP A 334 -21.48 -11.31 0.13
CA ASP A 334 -21.60 -10.35 1.27
C ASP A 334 -20.87 -10.86 2.54
N SER A 335 -19.66 -11.39 2.36
CA SER A 335 -18.92 -12.11 3.38
C SER A 335 -17.50 -11.55 3.56
N PHE A 336 -16.90 -11.86 4.70
CA PHE A 336 -15.51 -11.50 4.99
C PHE A 336 -14.67 -12.75 5.09
N ILE A 337 -13.66 -12.83 4.23
CA ILE A 337 -12.78 -13.98 4.14
C ILE A 337 -11.38 -13.54 4.59
N PRO A 338 -10.78 -14.16 5.60
CA PRO A 338 -9.41 -13.87 5.99
C PRO A 338 -8.44 -14.26 4.86
N VAL A 339 -7.48 -13.37 4.60
CA VAL A 339 -6.44 -13.55 3.59
C VAL A 339 -5.08 -13.61 4.28
N ARG A 340 -4.39 -14.72 4.07
CA ARG A 340 -3.04 -14.97 4.54
C ARG A 340 -2.07 -14.64 3.41
N VAL A 341 -1.32 -13.56 3.58
CA VAL A 341 -0.32 -13.03 2.64
C VAL A 341 1.10 -13.17 3.18
N ARG A 342 1.26 -13.49 4.48
CA ARG A 342 2.52 -13.75 5.17
C ARG A 342 2.44 -14.99 6.05
N GLU A 343 3.57 -15.69 6.19
CA GLU A 343 3.64 -16.92 6.98
C GLU A 343 3.28 -16.72 8.45
N SER A 344 3.65 -15.56 9.01
CA SER A 344 3.45 -15.22 10.42
C SER A 344 2.00 -14.90 10.80
N GLN A 345 1.11 -14.79 9.82
CA GLN A 345 -0.32 -14.62 10.07
C GLN A 345 -0.97 -15.93 10.54
N PRO A 346 -2.07 -15.84 11.32
CA PRO A 346 -2.88 -16.98 11.69
C PRO A 346 -3.33 -17.80 10.46
N THR A 347 -3.36 -19.13 10.61
CA THR A 347 -3.82 -20.08 9.59
C THR A 347 -5.30 -20.46 9.77
N THR A 348 -5.93 -19.99 10.84
CA THR A 348 -7.34 -20.21 11.16
C THR A 348 -8.08 -18.89 11.15
N PRO A 349 -9.37 -18.88 10.77
CA PRO A 349 -10.14 -17.66 10.72
C PRO A 349 -10.42 -17.11 12.14
N PRO A 350 -10.69 -15.80 12.30
CA PRO A 350 -10.95 -15.17 13.59
C PRO A 350 -12.39 -15.38 14.09
N PHE A 351 -13.08 -16.44 13.68
CA PHE A 351 -14.42 -16.72 14.17
C PHE A 351 -14.35 -17.34 15.57
N PRO A 352 -15.28 -17.02 16.49
CA PRO A 352 -15.35 -17.69 17.78
C PRO A 352 -15.54 -19.19 17.56
N SER A 353 -14.71 -19.99 18.23
CA SER A 353 -14.84 -21.45 18.23
C SER A 353 -16.15 -21.82 18.91
N GLU A 354 -17.05 -22.55 18.25
CA GLU A 354 -18.28 -23.09 18.88
C GLU A 354 -17.99 -23.92 20.16
N VAL A 355 -16.74 -24.35 20.33
CA VAL A 355 -16.25 -25.16 21.45
C VAL A 355 -16.20 -24.39 22.80
N GLU A 356 -16.05 -23.07 22.81
CA GLU A 356 -15.97 -22.30 24.07
C GLU A 356 -17.35 -22.11 24.75
N ASP A 357 -18.44 -22.14 23.99
CA ASP A 357 -19.80 -22.03 24.54
C ASP A 357 -20.29 -23.35 25.15
N SER A 358 -19.83 -24.51 24.64
CA SER A 358 -20.15 -25.81 25.23
C SER A 358 -19.46 -26.04 26.59
N VAL A 359 -18.20 -25.62 26.74
CA VAL A 359 -17.46 -25.78 28.02
C VAL A 359 -18.03 -24.85 29.10
N ARG A 360 -18.45 -23.62 28.72
CA ARG A 360 -19.12 -22.70 29.65
C ARG A 360 -20.52 -23.16 30.07
N SER A 361 -21.22 -23.83 29.17
CA SER A 361 -22.55 -24.39 29.47
C SER A 361 -22.44 -25.57 30.44
N GLU A 362 -21.43 -26.44 30.30
CA GLU A 362 -21.18 -27.54 31.26
C GLU A 362 -20.67 -27.06 32.63
N GLU A 363 -19.88 -25.98 32.67
CA GLU A 363 -19.36 -25.43 33.93
C GLU A 363 -20.43 -24.60 34.69
N SER A 364 -21.37 -23.98 33.97
CA SER A 364 -22.52 -23.27 34.56
C SER A 364 -23.60 -24.20 35.12
N ASP A 365 -23.67 -25.46 34.66
CA ASP A 365 -24.63 -26.47 35.15
C ASP A 365 -24.09 -27.30 36.34
N ARG A 366 -22.83 -27.11 36.74
CA ARG A 366 -22.32 -27.65 38.00
C ARG A 366 -22.81 -26.83 39.19
N LYS A 367 -24.01 -27.19 39.66
CA LYS A 367 -24.57 -26.74 40.94
C LYS A 367 -23.55 -27.01 42.07
N PRO A 368 -23.22 -26.02 42.93
CA PRO A 368 -22.33 -26.25 44.05
C PRO A 368 -23.04 -27.14 45.08
N GLU A 369 -22.54 -28.35 45.30
CA GLU A 369 -22.91 -29.17 46.45
C GLU A 369 -22.50 -28.41 47.72
N ARG A 370 -23.50 -28.04 48.52
CA ARG A 370 -23.30 -27.52 49.87
C ARG A 370 -22.83 -28.67 50.77
N PRO A 371 -21.81 -28.47 51.62
CA PRO A 371 -21.54 -29.40 52.71
C PRO A 371 -22.65 -29.24 53.77
N SER A 372 -23.36 -30.32 54.06
CA SER A 372 -24.30 -30.40 55.19
C SER A 372 -23.51 -30.61 56.48
N GLU A 373 -23.52 -29.63 57.37
CA GLU A 373 -23.22 -29.83 58.79
C GLU A 373 -24.47 -30.38 59.48
N GLU A 374 -24.36 -31.54 60.13
CA GLU A 374 -25.29 -31.96 61.18
C GLU A 374 -24.47 -32.57 62.33
N LEU A 375 -24.52 -31.89 63.48
CA LEU A 375 -23.98 -32.30 64.77
C LEU A 375 -24.88 -33.36 65.41
N GLU A 376 -24.31 -34.39 66.06
CA GLU A 376 -24.80 -34.84 67.38
C GLU A 376 -23.78 -35.65 68.21
N ALA A 377 -23.52 -35.12 69.41
CA ALA A 377 -23.28 -35.73 70.73
C ALA A 377 -22.21 -36.83 71.00
N LEU A 378 -21.33 -36.48 71.95
CA LEU A 378 -20.37 -37.30 72.73
C LEU A 378 -21.07 -38.34 73.67
N PRO A 379 -20.34 -39.33 74.23
CA PRO A 379 -19.70 -39.13 75.54
C PRO A 379 -18.31 -39.78 75.75
N ALA A 380 -17.53 -39.08 76.59
CA ALA A 380 -16.48 -39.47 77.55
C ALA A 380 -15.84 -40.89 77.54
N GLU A 381 -14.51 -40.88 77.39
CA GLU A 381 -13.40 -41.60 78.10
C GLU A 381 -13.68 -42.83 79.01
N PRO A 382 -12.75 -43.82 79.06
CA PRO A 382 -11.50 -43.65 79.85
C PRO A 382 -10.20 -44.23 79.27
N GLU A 383 -9.12 -43.76 79.90
CA GLU A 383 -7.72 -44.16 79.85
C GLU A 383 -7.44 -45.68 79.78
N ALA A 384 -6.44 -46.07 79.00
CA ALA A 384 -5.56 -47.19 79.35
C ALA A 384 -4.18 -47.07 78.69
N GLU A 385 -3.19 -47.13 79.57
CA GLU A 385 -1.74 -47.14 79.42
C GLU A 385 -1.19 -48.38 78.69
N THR A 386 0.05 -48.23 78.18
CA THR A 386 1.09 -49.27 77.96
C THR A 386 0.97 -50.24 76.77
N VAL A 387 1.99 -50.27 75.88
CA VAL A 387 3.15 -51.21 75.89
C VAL A 387 3.91 -51.13 74.55
N ARG A 388 5.24 -51.15 74.63
CA ARG A 388 6.25 -51.30 73.57
C ARG A 388 6.13 -52.63 72.81
N ASP A 389 6.47 -52.65 71.52
CA ASP A 389 7.55 -53.48 70.92
C ASP A 389 7.38 -53.59 69.40
N GLY A 390 8.50 -53.48 68.67
CA GLY A 390 8.60 -53.68 67.22
C GLY A 390 9.60 -52.75 66.55
#